data_AF-A0AAE7AMY4-F1
#
_entry.id   AF-A0AAE7AMY4-F1
#
_cell.length_a   1.000
_cell.length_b   1.000
_cell.length_c   1.000
_cell.angle_alpha   90.00
_cell.angle_beta   90.00
_cell.angle_gamma   90.00
#
_symmetry.space_group_name_H-M   'P 1'
#
loop_
_entity.id
_entity.type
_entity.pdbx_description
1 polymer ?
#
loop_
_entity_poly.entity_id
_entity_poly.type
_entity_poly.pdbx_seq_one_letter_code
_entity_poly.pdbx_strand_id
1 'polypeptide(L)'
;MKPKRLPLHNNKWVRRIHAWAGFATLTLMLLYGLTGLWLQHRAVLPLPGPHTEKSSEEITLATPLASPDALKALLQQHYPEGLEEGRISITPARTLPTPTGPLTLPARWELRGVTLSQSLAASYVEGTLLVQTELQRANLAASLNRLHRGMGTGLAWQLVGDLAALSMLLLALTSLLMWNKLHGPAGRGIALLLTGAIATALVALL
;
A
#
# COMPACT_ATOMS: atom_id res chain seq x y z
N MET A 1 -30.49 34.21 20.23
CA MET A 1 -30.35 33.90 18.78
C MET A 1 -30.90 32.51 18.52
N LYS A 2 -31.95 32.34 17.71
CA LYS A 2 -32.52 31.02 17.41
C LYS A 2 -31.54 30.25 16.50
N PRO A 3 -31.13 29.00 16.82
CA PRO A 3 -30.28 28.23 15.93
C PRO A 3 -31.06 27.95 14.64
N LYS A 4 -30.56 28.43 13.50
CA LYS A 4 -31.08 28.07 12.17
C LYS A 4 -30.94 26.56 12.01
N ARG A 5 -32.01 25.82 12.21
CA ARG A 5 -32.06 24.38 11.89
C ARG A 5 -32.02 24.26 10.37
N LEU A 6 -30.99 23.59 9.85
CA LEU A 6 -30.88 23.26 8.43
C LEU A 6 -32.19 22.58 7.97
N PRO A 7 -32.89 23.11 6.95
CA PRO A 7 -34.20 22.62 6.54
C PRO A 7 -34.06 21.33 5.73
N LEU A 8 -33.71 20.24 6.40
CA LEU A 8 -33.57 18.92 5.79
C LEU A 8 -34.87 18.09 6.00
N HIS A 9 -36.04 18.70 5.85
CA HIS A 9 -37.32 18.13 6.30
C HIS A 9 -37.76 16.86 5.55
N ASN A 10 -37.25 16.57 4.35
CA ASN A 10 -37.54 15.30 3.66
C ASN A 10 -36.41 14.87 2.71
N ASN A 11 -35.32 14.34 3.27
CA ASN A 11 -34.12 14.06 2.48
C ASN A 11 -34.18 12.63 1.89
N LYS A 12 -35.18 12.38 1.04
CA LYS A 12 -35.31 11.14 0.25
C LYS A 12 -33.98 10.77 -0.42
N TRP A 13 -33.26 11.81 -0.87
CA TRP A 13 -31.93 11.71 -1.44
C TRP A 13 -30.88 11.15 -0.48
N VAL A 14 -30.78 11.64 0.76
CA VAL A 14 -29.83 11.08 1.74
C VAL A 14 -30.09 9.61 2.00
N ARG A 15 -31.36 9.20 2.14
CA ARG A 15 -31.68 7.77 2.32
C ARG A 15 -31.33 6.94 1.09
N ARG A 16 -31.57 7.46 -0.12
CA ARG A 16 -31.24 6.79 -1.37
C ARG A 16 -29.73 6.66 -1.52
N ILE A 17 -28.98 7.74 -1.31
CA ILE A 17 -27.51 7.74 -1.34
C ILE A 17 -26.97 6.77 -0.27
N HIS A 18 -27.50 6.80 0.95
CA HIS A 18 -27.11 5.87 2.01
C HIS A 18 -27.33 4.41 1.61
N ALA A 19 -28.49 4.07 1.04
CA ALA A 19 -28.79 2.71 0.61
C ALA A 19 -27.84 2.23 -0.51
N TRP A 20 -27.60 3.06 -1.53
CA TRP A 20 -26.68 2.72 -2.63
C TRP A 20 -25.22 2.68 -2.18
N ALA A 21 -24.79 3.63 -1.35
CA ALA A 21 -23.47 3.62 -0.72
C ALA A 21 -23.32 2.39 0.17
N GLY A 22 -24.36 1.98 0.91
CA GLY A 22 -24.37 0.77 1.71
C GLY A 22 -24.22 -0.49 0.88
N PHE A 23 -24.88 -0.58 -0.28
CA PHE A 23 -24.73 -1.70 -1.20
C PHE A 23 -23.32 -1.77 -1.83
N ALA A 24 -22.79 -0.63 -2.28
CA ALA A 24 -21.42 -0.54 -2.78
C ALA A 24 -20.40 -0.92 -1.70
N THR A 25 -20.57 -0.36 -0.50
CA THR A 25 -19.76 -0.67 0.68
C THR A 25 -19.82 -2.16 1.00
N LEU A 26 -21.00 -2.78 1.07
CA LEU A 26 -21.18 -4.21 1.34
C LEU A 26 -20.38 -5.06 0.35
N THR A 27 -20.52 -4.79 -0.95
CA THR A 27 -19.84 -5.53 -2.01
C THR A 27 -18.32 -5.45 -1.86
N LEU A 28 -17.80 -4.25 -1.64
CA LEU A 28 -16.36 -4.01 -1.47
C LEU A 28 -15.84 -4.58 -0.14
N MET A 29 -16.64 -4.52 0.93
CA MET A 29 -16.27 -5.08 2.23
C MET A 29 -16.30 -6.59 2.26
N LEU A 30 -17.09 -7.27 1.43
CA LEU A 30 -16.97 -8.72 1.32
C LEU A 30 -15.60 -9.08 0.72
N LEU A 31 -15.18 -8.39 -0.35
CA LEU A 31 -13.87 -8.61 -0.97
C LEU A 31 -12.70 -8.31 0.00
N TYR A 32 -12.68 -7.11 0.58
CA TYR A 32 -11.61 -6.68 1.50
C TYR A 32 -11.71 -7.33 2.88
N GLY A 33 -12.92 -7.53 3.40
CA GLY A 33 -13.16 -8.09 4.72
C GLY A 33 -12.82 -9.57 4.81
N LEU A 34 -13.14 -10.37 3.80
CA LEU A 34 -12.74 -11.79 3.80
C LEU A 34 -11.21 -11.95 3.77
N THR A 35 -10.53 -11.18 2.90
CA THR A 35 -9.07 -11.20 2.81
C THR A 35 -8.42 -10.68 4.10
N GLY A 36 -8.95 -9.60 4.69
CA GLY A 36 -8.45 -9.04 5.95
C GLY A 36 -8.67 -9.93 7.17
N LEU A 37 -9.88 -10.50 7.34
CA LEU A 37 -10.18 -11.44 8.43
C LEU A 37 -9.26 -12.66 8.37
N TRP A 38 -9.08 -13.21 7.18
CA TRP A 38 -8.18 -14.33 6.97
C TRP A 38 -6.73 -13.98 7.36
N LEU A 39 -6.23 -12.81 6.94
CA LEU A 39 -4.89 -12.34 7.27
C LEU A 39 -4.68 -12.12 8.76
N GLN A 40 -5.70 -11.66 9.49
CA GLN A 40 -5.63 -11.42 10.93
C GLN A 40 -5.64 -12.72 11.73
N HIS A 41 -6.47 -13.70 11.34
CA HIS A 41 -6.67 -14.92 12.13
C HIS A 41 -5.65 -16.03 11.83
N ARG A 42 -4.89 -15.95 10.73
CA ARG A 42 -3.87 -16.95 10.37
C ARG A 42 -2.75 -17.14 11.39
N ALA A 43 -2.53 -16.18 12.29
CA ALA A 43 -1.52 -16.31 13.33
C ALA A 43 -1.93 -17.30 14.44
N VAL A 44 -3.24 -17.55 14.59
CA VAL A 44 -3.83 -18.38 15.64
C VAL A 44 -4.45 -19.66 15.06
N LEU A 45 -4.89 -19.62 13.80
CA LEU A 45 -5.46 -20.78 13.10
C LEU A 45 -4.40 -21.48 12.23
N PRO A 46 -4.44 -22.82 12.07
CA PRO A 46 -3.52 -23.57 11.22
C PRO A 46 -3.85 -23.40 9.73
N LEU A 47 -3.79 -22.15 9.25
CA LEU A 47 -4.04 -21.79 7.85
C LEU A 47 -2.71 -21.50 7.16
N PRO A 48 -2.50 -21.96 5.90
CA PRO A 48 -1.28 -21.68 5.16
C PRO A 48 -1.13 -20.17 4.96
N GLY A 49 -0.09 -19.58 5.57
CA GLY A 49 0.15 -18.15 5.55
C GLY A 49 0.82 -17.67 4.26
N PRO A 50 0.88 -16.34 4.06
CA PRO A 50 1.77 -15.69 3.10
C PRO A 50 3.19 -16.23 3.24
N HIS A 51 3.65 -16.95 2.22
CA HIS A 51 5.01 -17.43 2.12
C HIS A 51 5.63 -16.94 0.82
N THR A 52 6.93 -16.78 0.82
CA THR A 52 7.68 -16.32 -0.33
C THR A 52 8.97 -17.11 -0.43
N GLU A 53 9.13 -17.82 -1.54
CA GLU A 53 10.35 -18.56 -1.83
C GLU A 53 11.40 -17.58 -2.34
N LYS A 54 12.57 -17.59 -1.70
CA LYS A 54 13.68 -16.68 -2.01
C LYS A 54 14.69 -17.40 -2.90
N SER A 55 15.11 -16.74 -3.97
CA SER A 55 16.22 -17.15 -4.82
C SER A 55 17.17 -15.98 -4.97
N SER A 56 18.41 -16.16 -4.54
CA SER A 56 19.48 -15.18 -4.73
C SER A 56 20.35 -15.61 -5.90
N GLU A 57 20.66 -14.68 -6.79
CA GLU A 57 21.48 -14.92 -7.97
C GLU A 57 22.49 -13.79 -8.12
N GLU A 58 23.66 -14.12 -8.68
CA GLU A 58 24.72 -13.15 -8.96
C GLU A 58 24.96 -13.11 -10.47
N ILE A 59 24.61 -11.98 -11.09
CA ILE A 59 24.82 -11.76 -12.51
C ILE A 59 26.23 -11.21 -12.69
N THR A 60 27.09 -11.98 -13.34
CA THR A 60 28.45 -11.56 -13.67
C THR A 60 28.45 -10.73 -14.95
N LEU A 61 29.13 -9.58 -14.91
CA LEU A 61 29.23 -8.63 -16.01
C LEU A 61 30.59 -8.73 -16.70
N ALA A 62 30.61 -8.55 -18.02
CA ALA A 62 31.87 -8.45 -18.77
C ALA A 62 32.57 -7.09 -18.54
N THR A 63 31.78 -6.03 -18.35
CA THR A 63 32.24 -4.67 -18.06
C THR A 63 31.34 -4.02 -17.02
N PRO A 64 31.84 -3.05 -16.23
CA PRO A 64 31.01 -2.33 -15.27
C PRO A 64 29.86 -1.58 -15.97
N LEU A 65 28.70 -1.55 -15.31
CA LEU A 65 27.56 -0.76 -15.79
C LEU A 65 27.86 0.73 -15.71
N ALA A 66 27.55 1.45 -16.79
CA ALA A 66 27.83 2.88 -16.93
C ALA A 66 26.73 3.79 -16.33
N SER A 67 25.52 3.27 -16.11
CA SER A 67 24.41 4.06 -15.58
C SER A 67 23.35 3.19 -14.85
N PRO A 68 22.55 3.78 -13.97
CA PRO A 68 21.41 3.10 -13.36
C PRO A 68 20.37 2.62 -14.40
N ASP A 69 20.23 3.31 -15.52
CA ASP A 69 19.36 2.87 -16.62
C ASP A 69 19.88 1.60 -17.30
N ALA A 70 21.21 1.44 -17.40
CA ALA A 70 21.81 0.21 -17.89
C ALA A 70 21.53 -0.98 -16.94
N LEU A 71 21.51 -0.74 -15.62
CA LEU A 71 21.07 -1.74 -14.64
C LEU A 71 19.60 -2.12 -14.87
N LYS A 72 18.72 -1.13 -15.05
CA LYS A 72 17.30 -1.39 -15.32
C LYS A 72 17.10 -2.20 -16.61
N ALA A 73 17.78 -1.83 -17.70
CA ALA A 73 17.69 -2.53 -18.97
C ALA A 73 18.19 -3.98 -18.87
N LEU A 74 19.33 -4.21 -18.20
CA LEU A 74 19.87 -5.54 -17.95
C LEU A 74 18.88 -6.41 -17.16
N LEU A 75 18.30 -5.85 -16.11
CA LEU A 75 17.33 -6.57 -15.28
C LEU A 75 16.02 -6.83 -16.03
N GLN A 76 15.53 -5.88 -16.84
CA GLN A 76 14.32 -6.07 -17.67
C GLN A 76 14.52 -7.18 -18.71
N GLN A 77 15.72 -7.30 -19.27
CA GLN A 77 16.05 -8.39 -20.18
C GLN A 77 16.11 -9.74 -19.46
N HIS A 78 16.67 -9.78 -18.25
CA HIS A 78 16.84 -11.02 -17.49
C HIS A 78 15.56 -11.47 -16.77
N TYR A 79 14.76 -10.53 -16.29
CA TYR A 79 13.48 -10.73 -15.60
C TYR A 79 12.39 -9.89 -16.28
N PRO A 80 11.78 -10.37 -17.37
CA PRO A 80 10.80 -9.59 -18.13
C PRO A 80 9.54 -9.26 -17.33
N GLU A 81 9.22 -10.07 -16.31
CA GLU A 81 8.06 -9.86 -15.46
C GLU A 81 8.43 -9.11 -14.18
N GLY A 82 7.73 -8.02 -13.88
CA GLY A 82 7.79 -7.34 -12.57
C GLY A 82 8.75 -6.17 -12.45
N LEU A 83 9.28 -5.67 -13.57
CA LEU A 83 10.20 -4.53 -13.62
C LEU A 83 9.66 -3.29 -14.34
N GLU A 84 8.47 -3.36 -14.94
CA GLU A 84 7.83 -2.24 -15.63
C GLU A 84 7.75 -0.99 -14.72
N GLU A 85 7.25 -1.17 -13.50
CA GLU A 85 7.14 -0.12 -12.48
C GLU A 85 8.31 -0.12 -11.48
N GLY A 86 9.41 -0.82 -11.81
CA GLY A 86 10.57 -0.93 -10.93
C GLY A 86 11.18 0.44 -10.58
N ARG A 87 11.35 0.72 -9.29
CA ARG A 87 11.93 1.97 -8.80
C ARG A 87 13.43 1.82 -8.57
N ILE A 88 14.20 2.72 -9.16
CA ILE A 88 15.64 2.84 -8.92
C ILE A 88 15.87 3.78 -7.74
N SER A 89 16.75 3.36 -6.82
CA SER A 89 17.27 4.16 -5.72
C SER A 89 18.78 4.23 -5.85
N ILE A 90 19.34 5.44 -5.77
CA ILE A 90 20.77 5.68 -5.87
C ILE A 90 21.26 6.14 -4.51
N THR A 91 22.17 5.37 -3.92
CA THR A 91 22.97 5.82 -2.79
C THR A 91 24.26 6.41 -3.35
N PRO A 92 24.48 7.73 -3.25
CA PRO A 92 25.66 8.37 -3.82
C PRO A 92 26.93 7.92 -3.11
N ALA A 93 28.07 8.02 -3.79
CA ALA A 93 29.37 7.78 -3.21
C ALA A 93 29.61 8.72 -2.01
N ARG A 94 30.24 8.20 -0.96
CA ARG A 94 30.56 8.99 0.25
C ARG A 94 31.97 8.68 0.73
N THR A 95 32.72 9.73 1.05
CA THR A 95 34.00 9.60 1.73
C THR A 95 33.79 9.76 3.23
N LEU A 96 34.20 8.75 4.00
CA LEU A 96 34.07 8.71 5.44
C LEU A 96 35.45 8.80 6.10
N PRO A 97 35.61 9.58 7.18
CA PRO A 97 36.84 9.59 7.94
C PRO A 97 36.98 8.26 8.72
N THR A 98 38.13 7.60 8.61
CA THR A 98 38.46 6.41 9.43
C THR A 98 39.80 6.60 10.13
N PRO A 99 40.10 5.85 11.21
CA PRO A 99 41.39 5.93 11.90
C PRO A 99 42.60 5.67 11.00
N THR A 100 42.42 4.91 9.93
CA THR A 100 43.45 4.54 8.96
C THR A 100 43.53 5.50 7.75
N GLY A 101 42.69 6.53 7.70
CA GLY A 101 42.59 7.49 6.59
C GLY A 101 41.18 7.64 6.02
N PRO A 102 40.97 8.49 5.02
CA PRO A 102 39.66 8.62 4.36
C PRO A 102 39.32 7.36 3.55
N LEU A 103 38.12 6.79 3.76
CA LEU A 103 37.58 5.67 3.00
C LEU A 103 36.48 6.16 2.07
N THR A 104 36.64 5.97 0.75
CA THR A 104 35.60 6.29 -0.23
C THR A 104 34.74 5.07 -0.50
N LEU A 105 33.46 5.14 -0.13
CA LEU A 105 32.43 4.17 -0.50
C LEU A 105 31.88 4.54 -1.89
N PRO A 106 31.95 3.65 -2.89
CA PRO A 106 31.40 3.88 -4.23
C PRO A 106 29.88 4.01 -4.20
N ALA A 107 29.28 4.55 -5.26
CA ALA A 107 27.82 4.64 -5.35
C ALA A 107 27.20 3.23 -5.41
N ARG A 108 26.04 3.07 -4.76
CA ARG A 108 25.23 1.85 -4.83
C ARG A 108 23.91 2.15 -5.52
N TRP A 109 23.60 1.38 -6.56
CA TRP A 109 22.33 1.44 -7.26
C TRP A 109 21.49 0.26 -6.83
N GLU A 110 20.26 0.52 -6.41
CA GLU A 110 19.28 -0.49 -6.09
C GLU A 110 18.09 -0.35 -7.00
N LEU A 111 17.58 -1.48 -7.47
CA LEU A 111 16.33 -1.55 -8.19
C LEU A 111 15.39 -2.48 -7.45
N ARG A 112 14.16 -2.04 -7.23
CA ARG A 112 13.11 -2.86 -6.60
C ARG A 112 11.85 -2.86 -7.45
N GLY A 113 11.34 -4.05 -7.75
CA GLY A 113 10.08 -4.29 -8.46
C GLY A 113 9.20 -5.24 -7.65
N VAL A 114 7.89 -5.02 -7.66
CA VAL A 114 6.91 -5.85 -6.94
C VAL A 114 5.67 -6.05 -7.81
N THR A 115 5.21 -7.28 -7.89
CA THR A 115 3.92 -7.68 -8.46
C THR A 115 3.14 -8.48 -7.41
N LEU A 116 1.93 -8.91 -7.77
CA LEU A 116 1.15 -9.83 -6.95
C LEU A 116 1.87 -11.15 -6.69
N SER A 117 2.53 -11.73 -7.70
CA SER A 117 3.14 -13.07 -7.63
C SER A 117 4.62 -13.04 -7.30
N GLN A 118 5.33 -11.93 -7.49
CA GLN A 118 6.77 -11.89 -7.25
C GLN A 118 7.29 -10.52 -6.84
N SER A 119 8.47 -10.49 -6.26
CA SER A 119 9.22 -9.27 -5.97
C SER A 119 10.68 -9.50 -6.31
N LEU A 120 11.29 -8.50 -6.92
CA LEU A 120 12.68 -8.52 -7.33
C LEU A 120 13.40 -7.35 -6.67
N ALA A 121 14.50 -7.64 -5.99
CA ALA A 121 15.43 -6.64 -5.52
C ALA A 121 16.77 -6.91 -6.19
N ALA A 122 17.40 -5.87 -6.73
CA ALA A 122 18.72 -5.94 -7.31
C ALA A 122 19.59 -4.84 -6.73
N SER A 123 20.86 -5.14 -6.50
CA SER A 123 21.85 -4.17 -6.05
C SER A 123 23.11 -4.30 -6.87
N TYR A 124 23.66 -3.15 -7.26
CA TYR A 124 24.91 -3.02 -7.97
C TYR A 124 25.76 -1.94 -7.30
N VAL A 125 27.04 -2.23 -7.15
CA VAL A 125 28.02 -1.27 -6.66
C VAL A 125 28.83 -0.75 -7.84
N GLU A 126 28.89 0.55 -7.99
CA GLU A 126 29.57 1.20 -9.11
C GLU A 126 31.03 0.75 -9.23
N GLY A 127 31.44 0.38 -10.45
CA GLY A 127 32.79 -0.11 -10.76
C GLY A 127 33.00 -1.61 -10.53
N THR A 128 32.01 -2.32 -9.99
CA THR A 128 32.09 -3.79 -9.84
C THR A 128 31.62 -4.52 -11.09
N LEU A 129 31.90 -5.83 -11.17
CA LEU A 129 31.47 -6.71 -12.26
C LEU A 129 30.33 -7.64 -11.83
N LEU A 130 29.62 -7.32 -10.76
CA LEU A 130 28.64 -8.21 -10.16
C LEU A 130 27.38 -7.47 -9.78
N VAL A 131 26.24 -7.97 -10.23
CA VAL A 131 24.92 -7.52 -9.81
C VAL A 131 24.32 -8.62 -8.94
N GLN A 132 23.97 -8.29 -7.70
CA GLN A 132 23.27 -9.21 -6.81
C GLN A 132 21.78 -9.03 -6.98
N THR A 133 21.05 -10.13 -7.19
CA THR A 133 19.60 -10.13 -7.30
C THR A 133 18.98 -11.07 -6.26
N GLU A 134 17.82 -10.68 -5.74
CA GLU A 134 16.99 -11.48 -4.85
C GLU A 134 15.58 -11.50 -5.47
N LEU A 135 15.22 -12.64 -6.06
CA LEU A 135 13.89 -12.93 -6.54
C LEU A 135 13.08 -13.63 -5.45
N GLN A 136 11.85 -13.18 -5.29
CA GLN A 136 10.96 -13.62 -4.23
C GLN A 136 9.61 -13.99 -4.84
N ARG A 137 9.26 -15.28 -4.86
CA ARG A 137 8.00 -15.77 -5.44
C ARG A 137 6.94 -16.02 -4.38
N ALA A 138 5.83 -15.30 -4.49
CA ALA A 138 4.71 -15.35 -3.57
C ALA A 138 3.81 -16.57 -3.87
N ASN A 139 3.43 -17.29 -2.82
CA ASN A 139 2.31 -18.22 -2.89
C ASN A 139 0.97 -17.46 -2.98
N LEU A 140 -0.13 -18.17 -3.23
CA LEU A 140 -1.47 -17.55 -3.32
C LEU A 140 -1.80 -16.67 -2.11
N ALA A 141 -1.38 -17.10 -0.91
CA ALA A 141 -1.58 -16.36 0.31
C ALA A 141 -0.87 -15.01 0.33
N ALA A 142 0.39 -14.99 -0.09
CA ALA A 142 1.17 -13.77 -0.22
C ALA A 142 0.63 -12.88 -1.35
N SER A 143 0.15 -13.46 -2.44
CA SER A 143 -0.50 -12.72 -3.53
C SER A 143 -1.80 -12.03 -3.08
N LEU A 144 -2.66 -12.73 -2.34
CA LEU A 144 -3.88 -12.15 -1.77
C LEU A 144 -3.56 -11.07 -0.73
N ASN A 145 -2.51 -11.26 0.08
CA ASN A 145 -2.04 -10.25 1.01
C ASN A 145 -1.55 -8.98 0.29
N ARG A 146 -0.79 -9.15 -0.79
CA ARG A 146 -0.31 -8.04 -1.63
C ARG A 146 -1.47 -7.32 -2.29
N LEU A 147 -2.43 -8.06 -2.84
CA LEU A 147 -3.65 -7.52 -3.44
C LEU A 147 -4.46 -6.70 -2.41
N HIS A 148 -4.72 -7.25 -1.22
CA HIS A 148 -5.45 -6.56 -0.14
C HIS A 148 -4.76 -5.24 0.27
N ARG A 149 -3.43 -5.22 0.28
CA ARG A 149 -2.64 -4.03 0.63
C ARG A 149 -2.40 -3.08 -0.55
N GLY A 150 -2.84 -3.43 -1.76
CA GLY A 150 -2.53 -2.69 -2.99
C GLY A 150 -1.04 -2.67 -3.36
N MET A 151 -0.26 -3.66 -2.89
CA MET A 151 1.16 -3.76 -3.22
C MET A 151 1.38 -4.49 -4.55
N GLY A 152 2.15 -3.88 -5.46
CA GLY A 152 2.42 -4.46 -6.77
C GLY A 152 1.18 -4.56 -7.67
N THR A 153 0.22 -3.65 -7.47
CA THR A 153 -1.01 -3.53 -8.25
C THR A 153 -1.05 -2.20 -9.00
N GLY A 154 -1.53 -2.22 -10.24
CA GLY A 154 -1.66 -1.01 -11.06
C GLY A 154 -2.86 -0.11 -10.69
N LEU A 155 -3.02 0.96 -11.46
CA LEU A 155 -4.03 2.01 -11.29
C LEU A 155 -5.46 1.47 -11.12
N ALA A 156 -5.84 0.45 -11.89
CA ALA A 156 -7.19 -0.11 -11.83
C ALA A 156 -7.56 -0.61 -10.42
N TRP A 157 -6.63 -1.26 -9.72
CA TRP A 157 -6.86 -1.74 -8.36
C TRP A 157 -6.84 -0.60 -7.33
N GLN A 158 -6.00 0.42 -7.55
CA GLN A 158 -5.98 1.62 -6.72
C GLN A 158 -7.35 2.31 -6.74
N LEU A 159 -7.97 2.43 -7.91
CA LEU A 159 -9.33 2.98 -8.06
C LEU A 159 -10.40 2.14 -7.33
N VAL A 160 -10.25 0.81 -7.26
CA VAL A 160 -11.13 -0.04 -6.46
C VAL A 160 -10.96 0.26 -4.97
N GLY A 161 -9.72 0.45 -4.51
CA GLY A 161 -9.42 0.89 -3.14
C GLY A 161 -10.02 2.26 -2.81
N ASP A 162 -9.85 3.24 -3.70
CA ASP A 162 -10.42 4.59 -3.57
C ASP A 162 -11.95 4.55 -3.53
N LEU A 163 -12.58 3.73 -4.38
CA LEU A 163 -14.03 3.53 -4.37
C LEU A 163 -14.51 2.94 -3.05
N ALA A 164 -13.77 1.99 -2.46
CA ALA A 164 -14.09 1.41 -1.16
C ALA A 164 -14.01 2.45 -0.04
N ALA A 165 -12.94 3.26 -0.02
CA ALA A 165 -12.76 4.34 0.93
C ALA A 165 -13.87 5.41 0.80
N LEU A 166 -14.18 5.83 -0.43
CA LEU A 166 -15.23 6.81 -0.69
C LEU A 166 -16.61 6.28 -0.31
N SER A 167 -16.90 5.01 -0.59
CA SER A 167 -18.17 4.37 -0.20
C SER A 167 -18.35 4.34 1.32
N MET A 168 -17.30 3.98 2.06
CA MET A 168 -17.28 4.03 3.52
C MET A 168 -17.50 5.44 4.06
N LEU A 169 -16.83 6.44 3.50
CA LEU A 169 -16.97 7.84 3.91
C LEU A 169 -18.40 8.35 3.66
N LEU A 170 -18.95 8.07 2.48
CA LEU A 170 -20.34 8.41 2.13
C LEU A 170 -21.32 7.72 3.07
N LEU A 171 -21.11 6.43 3.36
CA LEU A 171 -21.95 5.69 4.29
C LEU A 171 -21.89 6.30 5.70
N ALA A 172 -20.71 6.62 6.21
CA ALA A 172 -20.53 7.23 7.53
C ALA A 172 -21.19 8.63 7.62
N LEU A 173 -20.96 9.49 6.62
CA LEU A 173 -21.55 10.82 6.57
C LEU A 173 -23.07 10.77 6.48
N THR A 174 -23.62 9.92 5.60
CA THR A 174 -25.07 9.77 5.48
C THR A 174 -25.69 9.14 6.72
N SER A 175 -25.01 8.21 7.38
CA SER A 175 -25.42 7.65 8.68
C SER A 175 -25.53 8.75 9.74
N LEU A 176 -24.53 9.62 9.85
CA LEU A 176 -24.54 10.75 10.77
C LEU A 176 -25.70 11.72 10.47
N LEU A 177 -25.92 12.05 9.20
CA LEU A 177 -27.00 12.95 8.77
C LEU A 177 -28.39 12.36 9.06
N MET A 178 -28.54 11.04 8.97
CA MET A 178 -29.77 10.34 9.35
C MET A 178 -29.92 10.26 10.87
N TRP A 179 -28.86 9.96 11.62
CA TRP A 179 -28.86 9.88 13.08
C TRP A 179 -29.29 11.19 13.75
N ASN A 180 -28.78 12.33 13.27
CA ASN A 180 -29.13 13.66 13.76
C ASN A 180 -30.64 13.97 13.67
N LYS A 181 -31.39 13.26 12.81
CA LYS A 181 -32.84 13.38 12.73
C LYS A 181 -33.59 12.39 13.60
N LEU A 182 -32.96 11.24 13.89
CA LEU A 182 -33.63 10.08 14.45
C LEU A 182 -33.47 10.02 15.99
N HIS A 183 -32.30 10.37 16.56
CA HIS A 183 -31.98 10.05 17.96
C HIS A 183 -31.15 11.10 18.76
N GLY A 184 -31.33 12.42 18.55
CA GLY A 184 -30.86 13.44 19.50
C GLY A 184 -30.19 14.68 18.91
N PRO A 185 -29.63 15.58 19.74
CA PRO A 185 -29.04 16.84 19.29
C PRO A 185 -27.76 16.62 18.46
N ALA A 186 -27.65 17.35 17.34
CA ALA A 186 -26.54 17.31 16.38
C ALA A 186 -25.14 17.31 17.00
N GLY A 187 -24.97 18.01 18.12
CA GLY A 187 -23.70 18.11 18.84
C GLY A 187 -23.13 16.76 19.27
N ARG A 188 -23.96 15.77 19.61
CA ARG A 188 -23.48 14.43 20.03
C ARG A 188 -22.84 13.65 18.87
N GLY A 189 -23.42 13.76 17.67
CA GLY A 189 -22.87 13.12 16.48
C GLY A 189 -21.57 13.76 16.02
N ILE A 190 -21.49 15.11 16.07
CA ILE A 190 -20.26 15.84 15.77
C ILE A 190 -19.17 15.51 16.80
N ALA A 191 -19.51 15.46 18.09
CA ALA A 191 -18.57 15.10 19.14
C ALA A 191 -17.98 13.70 18.92
N LEU A 192 -18.80 12.69 18.62
CA LEU A 192 -18.31 11.33 18.33
C LEU A 192 -17.33 11.30 17.14
N LEU A 193 -17.64 12.04 16.07
CA LEU A 193 -16.79 12.10 14.88
C LEU A 193 -15.46 12.80 15.18
N LEU A 194 -15.48 13.89 15.94
CA LEU A 194 -14.28 14.59 16.41
C LEU A 194 -13.45 13.71 17.34
N THR A 195 -14.07 12.99 18.28
CA THR A 195 -13.36 12.07 19.17
C THR A 195 -12.67 10.96 18.38
N GLY A 196 -13.32 10.38 17.38
CA GLY A 196 -12.70 9.38 16.50
C GLY A 196 -11.52 9.94 15.71
N ALA A 197 -11.65 11.15 15.16
CA ALA A 197 -10.56 11.82 14.44
C ALA A 197 -9.38 12.13 15.37
N ILE A 198 -9.64 12.66 16.57
CA ILE A 198 -8.62 12.96 17.57
C ILE A 198 -7.91 11.69 18.04
N ALA A 199 -8.66 10.62 18.36
CA ALA A 199 -8.07 9.34 18.76
C ALA A 199 -7.16 8.79 17.67
N THR A 200 -7.57 8.87 16.40
CA THR A 200 -6.76 8.45 15.25
C THR A 200 -5.49 9.28 15.14
N ALA A 201 -5.58 10.60 15.27
CA ALA A 201 -4.43 11.50 15.22
C ALA A 201 -3.45 11.25 16.37
N LEU A 202 -3.95 11.00 17.59
CA LEU A 202 -3.12 10.67 18.74
C LEU A 202 -2.37 9.35 18.53
N VAL A 203 -3.05 8.31 18.01
CA VAL A 203 -2.39 7.03 17.68
C VAL A 203 -1.34 7.21 16.60
N ALA A 204 -1.59 8.06 15.60
CA ALA A 204 -0.62 8.32 14.52
C ALA A 204 0.62 9.13 14.98
N LEU A 205 0.57 9.76 16.15
CA LEU A 205 1.67 10.53 16.73
C LEU A 205 2.49 9.74 17.76
N LEU A 206 2.06 8.51 18.11
CA LEU A 206 2.77 7.56 18.96
C LEU A 206 3.72 6.69 18.12
#